data_AF-A0A9D2BWL3-F1
#
_entry.id   AF-A0A9D2BWL3-F1
#
_cell.length_a   1.000
_cell.length_b   1.000
_cell.length_c   1.000
_cell.angle_alpha   90.00
_cell.angle_beta   90.00
_cell.angle_gamma   90.00
#
_symmetry.space_group_name_H-M   'P 1'
#
loop_
_entity.id
_entity.type
_entity.pdbx_description
1 polymer ?
#
loop_
_entity_poly.entity_id
_entity_poly.type
_entity_poly.pdbx_seq_one_letter_code
_entity_poly.pdbx_strand_id
1 'polypeptide(L)'
;MHNNHEGHCHDHDHDHHHSHGAPSQPPTTALLAYMLDHNQHHAAELEELAGQLKEQGMTQAAETILAGVADFNAGNTKLAAALDLIKNPQ
;
A
#
# COMPACT_ATOMS: atom_id res chain seq x y z
N MET A 1 -39.50 47.68 -3.80
CA MET A 1 -39.89 46.71 -2.75
C MET A 1 -38.89 45.56 -2.81
N HIS A 2 -38.33 45.19 -1.67
CA HIS A 2 -37.21 44.26 -1.50
C HIS A 2 -37.60 42.77 -1.59
N ASN A 3 -36.56 41.94 -1.75
CA ASN A 3 -36.42 40.50 -1.50
C ASN A 3 -36.94 39.54 -2.57
N ASN A 4 -36.05 38.71 -3.13
CA ASN A 4 -35.82 37.39 -2.51
C ASN A 4 -34.57 36.67 -3.08
N HIS A 5 -33.58 36.52 -2.19
CA HIS A 5 -32.74 35.33 -1.98
C HIS A 5 -31.64 34.98 -2.99
N GLU A 6 -30.50 35.66 -2.85
CA GLU A 6 -29.17 35.12 -3.18
C GLU A 6 -28.84 34.04 -2.14
N GLY A 7 -29.09 32.78 -2.49
CA GLY A 7 -28.94 31.61 -1.64
C GLY A 7 -27.67 30.82 -1.96
N HIS A 8 -26.69 30.99 -1.08
CA HIS A 8 -25.61 30.07 -0.73
C HIS A 8 -24.58 29.61 -1.78
N CYS A 9 -23.43 30.29 -1.70
CA CYS A 9 -22.10 29.70 -1.66
C CYS A 9 -22.05 28.35 -0.91
N HIS A 10 -21.67 27.30 -1.62
CA HIS A 10 -21.02 26.13 -1.02
C HIS A 10 -19.58 26.07 -1.55
N ASP A 11 -18.75 26.85 -0.88
CA ASP A 11 -17.33 26.60 -0.76
C ASP A 11 -17.17 25.24 -0.08
N HIS A 12 -16.85 24.21 -0.87
CA HIS A 12 -16.33 22.96 -0.33
C HIS A 12 -14.81 23.08 -0.33
N ASP A 13 -14.32 23.95 0.54
CA ASP A 13 -12.97 23.86 1.08
C ASP A 13 -12.91 22.52 1.84
N HIS A 14 -12.55 21.47 1.12
CA HIS A 14 -12.08 20.25 1.75
C HIS A 14 -10.66 20.53 2.22
N ASP A 15 -10.59 21.29 3.32
CA ASP A 15 -9.44 21.36 4.21
C ASP A 15 -9.16 19.92 4.65
N HIS A 16 -8.32 19.22 3.87
CA HIS A 16 -7.67 18.00 4.31
C HIS A 16 -6.58 18.41 5.29
N HIS A 17 -7.05 18.89 6.45
CA HIS A 17 -6.25 19.15 7.61
C HIS A 17 -5.73 17.80 8.13
N HIS A 18 -4.61 17.35 7.57
CA HIS A 18 -3.81 16.29 8.17
C HIS A 18 -3.18 16.85 9.45
N SER A 19 -4.01 16.90 10.51
CA SER A 19 -3.56 17.13 11.88
C SER A 19 -2.63 15.98 12.27
N HIS A 20 -1.34 16.12 11.98
CA HIS A 20 -0.31 15.23 12.50
C HIS A 20 -0.01 15.60 13.95
N GLY A 21 -1.01 15.38 14.82
CA GLY A 21 -0.91 15.47 16.28
C GLY A 21 -0.33 14.19 16.92
N ALA A 22 0.44 13.42 16.17
CA ALA A 22 1.23 12.29 16.66
C ALA A 22 2.67 12.52 16.16
N PRO A 23 3.71 12.06 16.87
CA PRO A 23 5.07 12.09 16.32
C PRO A 23 5.03 11.38 14.96
N SER A 24 5.12 12.17 13.89
CA SER A 24 5.10 11.67 12.53
C SER A 24 6.23 10.65 12.47
N GLN A 25 5.90 9.38 12.21
CA GLN A 25 6.91 8.34 11.98
C GLN A 25 7.93 8.92 10.98
N PRO A 26 9.24 8.70 11.18
CA PRO A 26 10.24 9.21 10.25
C PRO A 26 9.81 8.88 8.82
N PRO A 27 9.94 9.81 7.86
CA PRO A 27 9.47 9.59 6.49
C PRO A 27 9.97 8.27 5.88
N THR A 28 11.17 7.84 6.28
CA THR A 28 11.78 6.55 5.91
C THR A 28 11.08 5.34 6.53
N THR A 29 10.65 5.41 7.79
CA THR A 29 9.88 4.37 8.48
C THR A 29 8.50 4.21 7.83
N ALA A 30 7.83 5.32 7.54
CA ALA A 30 6.53 5.32 6.88
C ALA A 30 6.62 4.74 5.46
N LEU A 31 7.63 5.17 4.68
CA LEU A 31 7.87 4.62 3.34
C LEU A 31 8.18 3.12 3.38
N LEU A 32 9.03 2.67 4.32
CA LEU A 32 9.37 1.25 4.43
C LEU A 32 8.15 0.39 4.81
N ALA A 33 7.31 0.86 5.73
CA ALA A 33 6.07 0.19 6.08
C ALA A 33 5.12 0.11 4.88
N TYR A 34 5.00 1.20 4.11
CA TYR A 34 4.20 1.21 2.89
C TYR A 34 4.74 0.24 1.82
N MET A 35 6.05 0.22 1.58
CA MET A 35 6.67 -0.71 0.61
C MET A 35 6.45 -2.18 1.01
N LEU A 36 6.52 -2.49 2.32
CA LEU A 36 6.25 -3.83 2.83
C LEU A 36 4.80 -4.25 2.55
N ASP A 37 3.84 -3.42 2.96
CA ASP A 37 2.41 -3.66 2.76
C ASP A 37 2.07 -3.83 1.26
N HIS A 38 2.60 -2.92 0.43
CA HIS A 38 2.40 -2.95 -1.01
C HIS A 38 2.94 -4.22 -1.67
N ASN A 39 4.14 -4.66 -1.29
CA ASN A 39 4.72 -5.89 -1.81
C ASN A 39 3.96 -7.15 -1.34
N GLN A 40 3.39 -7.13 -0.14
CA GLN A 40 2.53 -8.22 0.35
C GLN A 40 1.26 -8.32 -0.49
N HIS A 41 0.65 -7.18 -0.84
CA HIS A 41 -0.50 -7.14 -1.72
C HIS A 41 -0.17 -7.69 -3.11
N HIS A 42 0.95 -7.23 -3.71
CA HIS A 42 1.40 -7.74 -5.00
C HIS A 42 1.68 -9.24 -5.00
N ALA A 43 2.29 -9.76 -3.94
CA ALA A 43 2.51 -11.21 -3.81
C ALA A 43 1.19 -11.99 -3.84
N ALA A 44 0.16 -11.51 -3.16
CA ALA A 44 -1.16 -12.13 -3.15
C ALA A 44 -1.87 -12.06 -4.51
N GLU A 45 -1.86 -10.90 -5.16
CA GLU A 45 -2.45 -10.72 -6.51
C GLU A 45 -1.76 -11.63 -7.55
N LEU A 46 -0.43 -11.74 -7.47
CA LEU A 46 0.35 -12.58 -8.38
C LEU A 46 0.11 -14.08 -8.12
N GLU A 47 -0.11 -14.49 -6.87
CA GLU A 47 -0.48 -15.86 -6.54
C GLU A 47 -1.86 -16.23 -7.13
N GLU A 48 -2.85 -15.33 -7.03
CA GLU A 48 -4.16 -15.51 -7.68
C GLU A 48 -4.02 -15.63 -9.20
N LEU A 49 -3.25 -14.72 -9.82
CA LEU A 49 -2.99 -14.74 -11.26
C LEU A 49 -2.31 -16.05 -11.69
N ALA A 50 -1.35 -16.57 -10.91
CA ALA A 50 -0.72 -17.85 -11.19
C ALA A 50 -1.73 -19.01 -11.15
N GLY A 51 -2.69 -18.96 -10.23
CA GLY A 51 -3.82 -19.91 -10.18
C GLY A 51 -4.63 -19.89 -11.49
N GLN A 52 -5.04 -18.70 -11.95
CA GLN A 52 -5.80 -18.53 -13.19
C GLN A 52 -5.03 -19.02 -14.42
N LEU A 53 -3.72 -18.78 -14.48
CA LEU A 53 -2.88 -19.26 -15.59
C LEU A 53 -2.73 -20.77 -15.60
N LYS A 54 -2.66 -21.40 -14.41
CA LYS A 54 -2.62 -22.86 -14.29
C LYS A 54 -3.92 -23.50 -14.78
N GLU A 55 -5.08 -22.91 -14.47
CA GLU A 55 -6.38 -23.36 -14.99
C GLU A 55 -6.48 -23.25 -16.51
N GLN A 56 -5.82 -22.25 -17.11
CA GLN A 56 -5.72 -22.07 -18.56
C GLN A 56 -4.67 -22.99 -19.23
N GLY A 57 -4.02 -23.88 -18.46
CA GLY A 57 -2.97 -24.78 -18.97
C GLY A 57 -1.61 -24.12 -19.20
N MET A 58 -1.43 -22.86 -18.78
CA MET A 58 -0.18 -22.11 -18.92
C MET A 58 0.76 -22.37 -17.72
N THR A 59 1.05 -23.65 -17.43
CA THR A 59 1.77 -24.07 -16.22
C THR A 59 3.13 -23.38 -16.05
N GLN A 60 3.92 -23.25 -17.12
CA GLN A 60 5.25 -22.61 -17.03
C GLN A 60 5.17 -21.11 -16.67
N ALA A 61 4.14 -20.40 -17.16
CA ALA A 61 3.93 -19.01 -16.81
C ALA A 61 3.50 -18.87 -15.35
N ALA A 62 2.59 -19.74 -14.88
CA ALA A 62 2.19 -19.81 -13.48
C ALA A 62 3.39 -20.08 -12.56
N GLU A 63 4.23 -21.08 -12.87
CA GLU A 63 5.43 -21.40 -12.10
C GLU A 63 6.43 -20.23 -12.04
N THR A 64 6.61 -19.52 -13.16
CA THR A 64 7.47 -18.34 -13.20
C THR A 64 6.95 -17.22 -12.30
N ILE A 65 5.63 -17.00 -12.29
CA ILE A 65 5.02 -15.99 -11.40
C ILE A 65 5.14 -16.41 -9.94
N LEU A 66 4.94 -17.69 -9.61
CA LEU A 66 5.12 -18.20 -8.24
C LEU A 66 6.57 -18.05 -7.75
N ALA A 67 7.56 -18.18 -8.63
CA ALA A 67 8.94 -17.82 -8.29
C ALA A 67 9.08 -16.33 -7.94
N GLY A 68 8.43 -15.43 -8.71
CA GLY A 68 8.36 -14.01 -8.39
C GLY A 68 7.66 -13.72 -7.05
N VAL A 69 6.58 -14.43 -6.72
CA VAL A 69 5.91 -14.36 -5.41
C VAL A 69 6.87 -14.75 -4.29
N ALA A 70 7.67 -15.80 -4.48
CA ALA A 70 8.69 -16.20 -3.51
C ALA A 70 9.75 -15.10 -3.30
N ASP A 71 10.17 -14.42 -4.37
CA ASP A 71 11.11 -13.29 -4.28
C ASP A 71 10.51 -12.10 -3.52
N PHE A 72 9.23 -11.77 -3.75
CA PHE A 72 8.51 -10.76 -2.96
C PHE A 72 8.50 -11.13 -1.48
N ASN A 73 8.15 -12.37 -1.13
CA ASN A 73 8.11 -12.83 0.26
C ASN A 73 9.50 -12.79 0.93
N ALA A 74 10.54 -13.17 0.19
CA ALA A 74 11.93 -13.08 0.65
C ALA A 74 12.39 -11.63 0.84
N GLY A 75 11.92 -10.71 -0.02
CA GLY A 75 12.11 -9.26 0.13
C GLY A 75 11.39 -8.73 1.36
N ASN A 76 10.11 -9.06 1.52
CA ASN A 76 9.23 -8.62 2.61
C ASN A 76 9.78 -9.01 3.98
N THR A 77 10.36 -10.20 4.11
CA THR A 77 11.05 -10.62 5.34
C THR A 77 12.20 -9.66 5.70
N LYS A 78 12.98 -9.21 4.72
CA LYS A 78 14.08 -8.26 4.95
C LYS A 78 13.55 -6.85 5.26
N LEU A 79 12.51 -6.41 4.58
CA LEU A 79 11.87 -5.11 4.85
C LEU A 79 11.26 -5.08 6.25
N ALA A 80 10.61 -6.15 6.69
CA ALA A 80 10.08 -6.28 8.04
C ALA A 80 11.18 -6.23 9.11
N ALA A 81 12.29 -6.95 8.88
CA ALA A 81 13.45 -6.89 9.78
C ALA A 81 14.07 -5.49 9.85
N ALA A 82 14.22 -4.81 8.71
CA ALA A 82 14.71 -3.42 8.68
C ALA A 82 13.75 -2.46 9.39
N LEU A 83 12.44 -2.65 9.25
CA LEU A 83 11.43 -1.85 9.91
C LEU A 83 11.47 -2.02 11.43
N ASP A 84 11.72 -3.25 11.90
CA ASP A 84 11.89 -3.55 13.33
C ASP A 84 13.13 -2.86 13.90
N LEU A 85 14.27 -2.93 13.21
CA LEU A 85 15.51 -2.25 13.62
C LEU A 85 15.35 -0.73 13.75
N ILE A 86 14.54 -0.11 12.88
CA ILE A 86 14.27 1.33 12.93
C ILE A 86 13.36 1.69 14.11
N LYS A 87 12.38 0.84 14.42
CA LYS A 87 11.43 1.06 15.52
C LYS A 87 12.05 0.76 16.89
N ASN A 88 13.00 -0.17 16.93
CA ASN A 88 13.62 -0.70 18.15
C ASN A 88 15.17 -0.58 18.08
N PRO A 89 15.72 0.65 18.08
CA PRO A 89 17.17 0.86 18.05
C PRO A 89 17.83 0.30 19.33
N GLN A 90 19.00 -0.33 19.18
CA GLN A 90 19.80 -0.89 20.28
C GLN A 90 20.44 0.20 21.16
#